data_AF-A0A660LBC7-F1
#
_entry.id   AF-A0A660LBC7-F1
#
_cell.length_a   1.000
_cell.length_b   1.000
_cell.length_c   1.000
_cell.angle_alpha   90.00
_cell.angle_beta   90.00
_cell.angle_gamma   90.00
#
_symmetry.space_group_name_H-M   'P 1'
#
loop_
_entity.id
_entity.type
_entity.pdbx_description
1 polymer ?
#
loop_
_entity_poly.entity_id
_entity_poly.type
_entity_poly.pdbx_seq_one_letter_code
_entity_poly.pdbx_strand_id
1 'polypeptide(L)'
;MSRLSNFIPRPRLAAWLAFGATGLATGAVWATGFATVSAGNGTTGGSPALTKTDAVDDATALSTTASPVSPIVFDWDGRWGKVTAPKVMFKVDLSDPKFADPKRYNVAILLTNVTALTGWATLQLELEHVEKAAGGTCAAADFDGTKDPKLLNVDNQDAGVYWNTLEGEKVHCFGIGVTPSPVDYSTTFLRSAQDTPPSVFPSFVATVDRAL
;
A
#
# COMPACT_ATOMS: atom_id res chain seq x y z
N MET A 1 -39.96 52.29 -26.77
CA MET A 1 -39.76 51.30 -25.68
C MET A 1 -39.59 49.92 -26.32
N SER A 2 -38.73 49.02 -25.88
CA SER A 2 -37.38 49.15 -25.30
C SER A 2 -36.61 47.85 -25.66
N ARG A 3 -35.28 47.88 -25.78
CA ARG A 3 -34.49 46.66 -26.09
C ARG A 3 -34.26 45.82 -24.84
N LEU A 4 -33.96 44.53 -25.06
CA LEU A 4 -32.86 43.70 -24.48
C LEU A 4 -33.26 42.22 -24.61
N SER A 5 -32.91 41.48 -25.68
CA SER A 5 -31.59 40.87 -25.92
C SER A 5 -30.93 40.24 -24.68
N ASN A 6 -30.95 38.91 -24.60
CA ASN A 6 -29.97 38.12 -23.85
C ASN A 6 -29.75 36.76 -24.54
N PHE A 7 -28.97 36.78 -25.62
CA PHE A 7 -28.33 35.56 -26.12
C PHE A 7 -27.25 35.15 -25.12
N ILE A 8 -27.50 34.08 -24.35
CA ILE A 8 -26.45 33.45 -23.55
C ILE A 8 -25.41 32.87 -24.54
N PRO A 9 -24.13 33.28 -24.47
CA PRO A 9 -23.16 32.91 -25.48
C PRO A 9 -22.81 31.41 -25.41
N ARG A 10 -22.78 30.76 -26.56
CA ARG A 10 -22.59 29.31 -26.72
C ARG A 10 -21.21 28.70 -26.37
N PRO A 11 -20.06 29.40 -26.22
CA PRO A 11 -18.77 28.70 -26.10
C PRO A 11 -18.52 28.10 -24.70
N ARG A 12 -19.26 28.50 -23.66
CA ARG A 12 -19.01 28.01 -22.29
C ARG A 12 -19.48 26.56 -22.06
N LEU A 13 -20.45 26.07 -22.83
CA LEU A 13 -20.93 24.68 -22.71
C LEU A 13 -19.97 23.67 -23.38
N ALA A 14 -19.34 24.07 -24.49
CA ALA A 14 -18.36 23.25 -25.19
C ALA A 14 -17.07 23.05 -24.37
N ALA A 15 -16.63 24.08 -23.64
CA ALA A 15 -15.46 24.00 -22.77
C ALA A 15 -15.61 22.94 -21.65
N TRP A 16 -16.81 22.78 -21.07
CA TRP A 16 -17.06 21.77 -20.04
C TRP A 16 -17.12 20.34 -20.60
N LEU A 17 -17.65 20.15 -21.81
CA LEU A 17 -17.65 18.83 -22.47
C LEU A 17 -16.24 18.39 -22.88
N ALA A 18 -15.35 19.33 -23.26
CA ALA A 18 -13.94 19.02 -23.49
C ALA A 18 -13.25 18.49 -22.23
N PHE A 19 -13.39 19.18 -21.08
CA PHE A 19 -12.82 18.72 -19.81
C PHE A 19 -13.37 17.36 -19.35
N GLY A 20 -14.67 17.09 -19.55
CA GLY A 20 -15.27 15.79 -19.26
C GLY A 20 -14.69 14.65 -20.10
N ALA A 21 -14.42 14.89 -21.39
CA ALA A 21 -13.83 13.90 -22.28
C ALA A 21 -12.33 13.67 -22.00
N THR A 22 -11.57 14.71 -21.69
CA THR A 22 -10.14 14.56 -21.36
C THR A 22 -9.94 13.89 -19.99
N GLY A 23 -10.77 14.20 -19.00
CA GLY A 23 -10.71 13.57 -17.66
C GLY A 23 -11.01 12.06 -17.68
N LEU A 24 -11.88 11.61 -18.59
CA LEU A 24 -12.14 10.18 -18.79
C LEU A 24 -11.02 9.46 -19.55
N ALA A 25 -10.16 10.18 -20.28
CA ALA A 25 -9.01 9.61 -21.00
C ALA A 25 -7.76 9.47 -20.11
N THR A 26 -7.61 10.28 -19.05
CA THR A 26 -6.47 10.19 -18.11
C THR A 26 -6.74 9.34 -16.86
N GLY A 27 -7.99 8.99 -16.56
CA GLY A 27 -8.35 8.29 -15.32
C GLY A 27 -8.12 6.77 -15.28
N ALA A 28 -7.59 6.15 -16.34
CA ALA A 28 -7.58 4.69 -16.48
C ALA A 28 -6.29 4.10 -17.09
N VAL A 29 -5.11 4.58 -16.69
CA VAL A 29 -3.87 3.80 -16.83
C VAL A 29 -3.57 3.13 -15.50
N TRP A 30 -4.07 1.91 -15.36
CA TRP A 30 -3.98 1.10 -14.14
C TRP A 30 -2.52 0.69 -13.87
N ALA A 31 -1.90 1.27 -12.84
CA ALA A 31 -0.56 0.90 -12.37
C ALA A 31 -0.64 0.33 -10.95
N THR A 32 -1.33 -0.80 -10.78
CA THR A 32 -1.42 -1.55 -9.52
C THR A 32 -0.97 -3.00 -9.73
N GLY A 33 0.14 -3.40 -9.10
CA GLY A 33 0.66 -4.77 -9.21
C GLY A 33 -0.06 -5.75 -8.29
N PHE A 34 -0.89 -6.64 -8.83
CA PHE A 34 -1.57 -7.73 -8.11
C PHE A 34 -1.77 -8.96 -9.01
N ALA A 35 -1.75 -10.19 -8.45
CA ALA A 35 -1.87 -11.45 -9.19
C ALA A 35 -2.69 -12.55 -8.47
N THR A 36 -3.54 -13.29 -9.21
CA THR A 36 -4.07 -14.67 -8.99
C THR A 36 -5.32 -14.96 -9.88
N VAL A 37 -5.76 -16.24 -9.96
CA VAL A 37 -6.64 -16.86 -11.00
C VAL A 37 -7.30 -18.14 -10.40
N SER A 38 -8.53 -18.63 -10.73
CA SER A 38 -9.81 -18.05 -11.22
C SER A 38 -10.92 -19.15 -11.26
N ALA A 39 -12.21 -18.86 -10.99
CA ALA A 39 -13.36 -19.73 -11.34
C ALA A 39 -14.71 -18.95 -11.40
N GLY A 40 -15.67 -19.40 -12.22
CA GLY A 40 -17.03 -18.81 -12.41
C GLY A 40 -18.19 -19.70 -11.93
N ASN A 41 -19.49 -19.42 -12.14
CA ASN A 41 -20.17 -18.43 -13.02
C ASN A 41 -21.62 -18.16 -12.54
N GLY A 42 -22.26 -17.05 -12.96
CA GLY A 42 -23.71 -16.78 -12.75
C GLY A 42 -24.14 -15.34 -13.08
N THR A 43 -25.17 -15.13 -13.91
CA THR A 43 -25.43 -13.85 -14.60
C THR A 43 -26.34 -12.84 -13.87
N THR A 44 -25.85 -11.62 -13.70
CA THR A 44 -26.63 -10.35 -13.73
C THR A 44 -25.76 -9.26 -14.36
N GLY A 45 -26.37 -8.29 -15.04
CA GLY A 45 -25.67 -7.36 -15.94
C GLY A 45 -24.65 -6.45 -15.24
N GLY A 46 -23.38 -6.84 -15.25
CA GLY A 46 -22.25 -6.07 -14.71
C GLY A 46 -21.63 -5.11 -15.73
N SER A 47 -20.94 -4.09 -15.21
CA SER A 47 -20.08 -3.17 -15.96
C SER A 47 -19.11 -3.92 -16.90
N PRO A 48 -18.69 -3.32 -18.03
CA PRO A 48 -17.82 -3.98 -19.00
C PRO A 48 -16.53 -4.49 -18.35
N ALA A 49 -16.45 -5.81 -18.19
CA ALA A 49 -15.28 -6.48 -17.67
C ALA A 49 -14.18 -6.44 -18.74
N LEU A 50 -13.09 -5.74 -18.46
CA LEU A 50 -11.88 -5.81 -19.26
C LEU A 50 -11.33 -7.24 -19.16
N THR A 51 -11.46 -8.02 -20.23
CA THR A 51 -10.81 -9.32 -20.36
C THR A 51 -9.30 -9.11 -20.28
N LYS A 52 -8.66 -9.65 -19.25
CA LYS A 52 -7.19 -9.65 -19.13
C LYS A 52 -6.57 -10.36 -20.34
N THR A 53 -5.94 -9.61 -21.23
CA THR A 53 -4.76 -10.07 -21.94
C THR A 53 -3.62 -10.25 -20.94
N ASP A 54 -2.72 -11.20 -21.21
CA ASP A 54 -1.58 -11.46 -20.31
C ASP A 54 -0.65 -10.23 -20.24
N ALA A 55 -0.24 -9.87 -19.02
CA ALA A 55 0.55 -8.67 -18.74
C ALA A 55 2.06 -8.83 -19.08
N VAL A 56 2.37 -9.51 -20.18
CA VAL A 56 3.75 -9.82 -20.59
C VAL A 56 4.37 -8.66 -21.39
N ASP A 57 3.58 -7.95 -22.20
CA ASP A 57 4.09 -6.92 -23.13
C ASP A 57 4.00 -5.48 -22.60
N ASP A 58 3.17 -5.20 -21.59
CA ASP A 58 2.95 -3.86 -21.01
C ASP A 58 3.21 -3.83 -19.48
N ALA A 59 4.42 -4.19 -19.07
CA ALA A 59 4.84 -4.08 -17.66
C ALA A 59 4.87 -2.60 -17.22
N THR A 60 4.02 -2.23 -16.25
CA THR A 60 3.97 -0.85 -15.75
C THR A 60 5.31 -0.47 -15.11
N ALA A 61 5.74 0.78 -15.30
CA ALA A 61 7.06 1.22 -14.84
C ALA A 61 7.29 1.17 -13.31
N LEU A 62 6.22 0.93 -12.52
CA LEU A 62 6.26 0.76 -11.07
C LEU A 62 6.23 -0.71 -10.62
N SER A 63 5.91 -1.67 -11.49
CA SER A 63 5.74 -3.09 -11.14
C SER A 63 6.97 -3.75 -10.51
N THR A 64 8.18 -3.21 -10.75
CA THR A 64 9.45 -3.71 -10.23
C THR A 64 10.07 -2.83 -9.15
N THR A 65 9.40 -1.74 -8.74
CA THR A 65 9.95 -0.79 -7.75
C THR A 65 9.80 -1.30 -6.32
N ALA A 66 8.67 -1.96 -6.00
CA ALA A 66 8.50 -2.66 -4.73
C ALA A 66 9.15 -4.04 -4.77
N SER A 67 9.91 -4.37 -3.72
CA SER A 67 10.52 -5.68 -3.52
C SER A 67 10.45 -6.09 -2.04
N PRO A 68 10.12 -7.36 -1.73
CA PRO A 68 10.25 -7.89 -0.37
C PRO A 68 11.73 -8.04 0.00
N VAL A 69 12.07 -7.75 1.25
CA VAL A 69 13.45 -7.82 1.76
C VAL A 69 13.59 -8.98 2.74
N SER A 70 12.80 -9.02 3.81
CA SER A 70 12.77 -10.14 4.76
C SER A 70 11.40 -10.31 5.40
N PRO A 71 10.96 -11.56 5.67
CA PRO A 71 9.73 -11.80 6.42
C PRO A 71 9.91 -11.39 7.90
N ILE A 72 8.83 -10.94 8.54
CA ILE A 72 8.81 -10.79 10.00
C ILE A 72 8.87 -12.19 10.64
N VAL A 73 9.67 -12.32 11.68
CA VAL A 73 9.65 -13.50 12.57
C VAL A 73 9.11 -13.05 13.91
N PHE A 74 8.01 -13.67 14.33
CA PHE A 74 7.40 -13.45 15.64
C PHE A 74 7.90 -14.51 16.62
N ASP A 75 8.49 -14.09 17.73
CA ASP A 75 8.80 -14.93 18.87
C ASP A 75 7.65 -14.87 19.89
N TRP A 76 7.53 -15.87 20.76
CA TRP A 76 6.36 -16.08 21.62
C TRP A 76 6.74 -16.42 23.06
N ASP A 77 6.08 -15.76 24.01
CA ASP A 77 6.14 -16.05 25.44
C ASP A 77 4.71 -16.30 25.96
N GLY A 78 4.34 -17.57 26.07
CA GLY A 78 2.96 -17.99 26.32
C GLY A 78 2.00 -17.44 25.26
N ARG A 79 1.13 -16.51 25.66
CA ARG A 79 0.15 -15.85 24.75
C ARG A 79 0.68 -14.59 24.06
N TRP A 80 1.86 -14.11 24.44
CA TRP A 80 2.36 -12.80 24.03
C TRP A 80 3.39 -12.95 22.91
N GLY A 81 3.10 -12.34 21.77
CA GLY A 81 4.06 -12.27 20.66
C GLY A 81 5.00 -11.08 20.82
N LYS A 82 6.18 -11.16 20.21
CA LYS A 82 7.17 -10.07 20.17
C LYS A 82 8.03 -10.16 18.90
N VAL A 83 8.59 -9.03 18.49
CA VAL A 83 9.58 -8.91 17.41
C VAL A 83 10.94 -8.66 18.07
N THR A 84 11.84 -9.65 18.01
CA THR A 84 13.08 -9.66 18.82
C THR A 84 14.27 -8.94 18.18
N ALA A 85 14.17 -8.60 16.91
CA ALA A 85 15.17 -7.84 16.17
C ALA A 85 14.46 -6.99 15.12
N PRO A 86 14.93 -5.77 14.81
CA PRO A 86 14.34 -4.96 13.75
C PRO A 86 14.34 -5.69 12.41
N LYS A 87 13.37 -5.38 11.54
CA LYS A 87 13.25 -6.00 10.21
C LYS A 87 12.92 -4.98 9.14
N VAL A 88 13.59 -5.14 8.00
CA VAL A 88 13.17 -4.54 6.73
C VAL A 88 12.18 -5.49 6.08
N MET A 89 10.93 -5.07 5.90
CA MET A 89 9.91 -5.85 5.22
C MET A 89 9.99 -5.64 3.71
N PHE A 90 10.02 -4.37 3.29
CA PHE A 90 9.96 -3.97 1.89
C PHE A 90 10.93 -2.84 1.56
N LYS A 91 11.43 -2.86 0.32
CA LYS A 91 12.13 -1.76 -0.33
C LYS A 91 11.27 -1.30 -1.51
N VAL A 92 10.97 -0.01 -1.56
CA VAL A 92 10.42 0.67 -2.74
C VAL A 92 11.53 1.54 -3.34
N ASP A 93 12.06 1.11 -4.48
CA ASP A 93 13.14 1.78 -5.17
C ASP A 93 12.59 2.72 -6.26
N LEU A 94 12.59 4.01 -5.96
CA LEU A 94 12.22 5.08 -6.89
C LEU A 94 13.44 5.92 -7.28
N SER A 95 14.65 5.36 -7.17
CA SER A 95 15.91 6.10 -7.42
C SER A 95 16.20 6.42 -8.90
N ASP A 96 15.49 5.79 -9.84
CA ASP A 96 15.60 6.06 -11.27
C ASP A 96 15.06 7.47 -11.60
N PRO A 97 15.81 8.33 -12.32
CA PRO A 97 15.38 9.68 -12.70
C PRO A 97 14.03 9.77 -13.44
N LYS A 98 13.53 8.66 -14.03
CA LYS A 98 12.16 8.62 -14.56
C LYS A 98 11.09 8.86 -13.49
N PHE A 99 11.42 8.76 -12.21
CA PHE A 99 10.54 9.01 -11.08
C PHE A 99 10.71 10.41 -10.46
N ALA A 100 11.60 11.27 -10.97
CA ALA A 100 11.93 12.58 -10.42
C ALA A 100 10.73 13.53 -10.18
N ASP A 101 10.96 14.53 -9.30
CA ASP A 101 10.06 15.64 -9.00
C ASP A 101 9.58 16.33 -10.32
N PRO A 102 8.29 16.73 -10.45
CA PRO A 102 7.25 16.87 -9.42
C PRO A 102 6.47 15.57 -9.12
N LYS A 103 6.97 14.39 -9.51
CA LYS A 103 6.25 13.14 -9.25
C LYS A 103 6.30 12.77 -7.78
N ARG A 104 5.12 12.43 -7.26
CA ARG A 104 4.90 11.96 -5.89
C ARG A 104 4.26 10.58 -5.95
N TYR A 105 4.47 9.79 -4.91
CA TYR A 105 4.07 8.39 -4.87
C TYR A 105 3.31 8.08 -3.60
N ASN A 106 2.32 7.21 -3.69
CA ASN A 106 1.72 6.59 -2.52
C ASN A 106 2.25 5.15 -2.44
N VAL A 107 2.55 4.72 -1.22
CA VAL A 107 2.93 3.34 -0.92
C VAL A 107 1.99 2.81 0.14
N ALA A 108 1.39 1.66 -0.12
CA ALA A 108 0.58 0.95 0.87
C ALA A 108 1.24 -0.39 1.22
N ILE A 109 1.18 -0.77 2.49
CA ILE A 109 1.47 -2.14 2.93
C ILE A 109 0.15 -2.74 3.35
N LEU A 110 -0.28 -3.77 2.63
CA LEU A 110 -1.58 -4.42 2.78
C LEU A 110 -1.41 -5.85 3.28
N LEU A 111 -2.30 -6.28 4.16
CA LEU A 111 -2.41 -7.65 4.64
C LEU A 111 -3.31 -8.46 3.69
N THR A 112 -2.76 -9.54 3.15
CA THR A 112 -3.38 -10.32 2.05
C THR A 112 -4.21 -11.51 2.50
N ASN A 113 -4.04 -11.98 3.75
CA ASN A 113 -4.64 -13.21 4.25
C ASN A 113 -5.49 -13.04 5.52
N VAL A 114 -6.07 -11.85 5.75
CA VAL A 114 -6.88 -11.50 6.95
C VAL A 114 -7.86 -12.60 7.35
N THR A 115 -8.64 -13.11 6.38
CA THR A 115 -9.66 -14.15 6.60
C THR A 115 -9.12 -15.52 6.99
N ALA A 116 -7.82 -15.76 6.85
CA ALA A 116 -7.13 -16.99 7.23
C ALA A 116 -6.38 -16.89 8.57
N LEU A 117 -6.31 -15.71 9.21
CA LEU A 117 -5.58 -15.46 10.46
C LEU A 117 -6.28 -16.03 11.70
N THR A 118 -6.39 -17.35 11.72
CA THR A 118 -6.88 -18.11 12.88
C THR A 118 -5.83 -18.18 13.99
N GLY A 119 -6.29 -18.25 15.24
CA GLY A 119 -5.42 -18.38 16.43
C GLY A 119 -4.93 -17.05 17.04
N TRP A 120 -5.15 -15.91 16.37
CA TRP A 120 -4.87 -14.58 16.92
C TRP A 120 -6.03 -14.08 17.80
N ALA A 121 -5.71 -13.42 18.91
CA ALA A 121 -6.64 -12.61 19.69
C ALA A 121 -6.48 -11.12 19.38
N THR A 122 -5.27 -10.67 19.08
CA THR A 122 -4.98 -9.30 18.64
C THR A 122 -3.69 -9.30 17.83
N LEU A 123 -3.70 -8.57 16.72
CA LEU A 123 -2.53 -8.32 15.88
C LEU A 123 -2.55 -6.84 15.49
N GLN A 124 -1.64 -6.08 16.07
CA GLN A 124 -1.40 -4.67 15.77
C GLN A 124 0.10 -4.51 15.55
N LEU A 125 0.51 -3.92 14.44
CA LEU A 125 1.91 -3.73 14.08
C LEU A 125 2.19 -2.24 13.92
N GLU A 126 3.19 -1.74 14.61
CA GLU A 126 3.78 -0.45 14.31
C GLU A 126 4.78 -0.61 13.17
N LEU A 127 4.44 -0.04 12.01
CA LEU A 127 5.27 -0.09 10.81
C LEU A 127 5.91 1.28 10.59
N GLU A 128 7.21 1.25 10.33
CA GLU A 128 8.05 2.43 10.19
C GLU A 128 8.47 2.64 8.73
N HIS A 129 8.71 3.91 8.36
CA HIS A 129 9.22 4.33 7.07
C HIS A 129 10.53 5.11 7.22
N VAL A 130 11.53 4.70 6.44
CA VAL A 130 12.84 5.35 6.37
C VAL A 130 13.15 5.69 4.93
N GLU A 131 13.37 6.97 4.66
CA GLU A 131 13.88 7.42 3.36
C GLU A 131 15.41 7.31 3.31
N LYS A 132 15.92 6.85 2.17
CA LYS A 132 17.34 6.88 1.80
C LYS A 132 17.51 7.62 0.47
N ALA A 133 18.70 8.19 0.26
CA ALA A 133 19.09 8.74 -1.04
C ALA A 133 19.10 7.64 -2.14
N ALA A 134 19.12 8.05 -3.40
CA ALA A 134 19.26 7.17 -4.56
C ALA A 134 20.42 6.16 -4.37
N GLY A 135 20.16 4.88 -4.66
CA GLY A 135 21.11 3.79 -4.45
C GLY A 135 21.36 3.39 -2.98
N GLY A 136 20.67 4.01 -2.03
CA GLY A 136 20.78 3.69 -0.60
C GLY A 136 20.28 2.30 -0.23
N THR A 137 20.89 1.70 0.79
CA THR A 137 20.52 0.39 1.33
C THR A 137 19.58 0.54 2.52
N CYS A 138 18.54 -0.28 2.57
CA CYS A 138 17.69 -0.45 3.74
C CYS A 138 18.38 -1.35 4.76
N ALA A 139 18.75 -0.83 5.94
CA ALA A 139 19.32 -1.63 7.02
C ALA A 139 18.28 -1.89 8.10
N ALA A 140 18.31 -3.08 8.72
CA ALA A 140 17.41 -3.38 9.84
C ALA A 140 17.61 -2.39 11.00
N ALA A 141 18.85 -1.97 11.27
CA ALA A 141 19.18 -1.01 12.32
C ALA A 141 18.64 0.42 12.10
N ASP A 142 18.01 0.71 10.95
CA ASP A 142 17.32 1.97 10.72
C ASP A 142 15.96 2.06 11.42
N PHE A 143 15.39 0.91 11.83
CA PHE A 143 14.06 0.76 12.40
C PHE A 143 14.16 0.60 13.93
N ASP A 144 13.88 1.68 14.65
CA ASP A 144 14.09 1.82 16.10
C ASP A 144 12.82 2.24 16.87
N GLY A 145 11.66 2.21 16.22
CA GLY A 145 10.37 2.64 16.79
C GLY A 145 10.14 4.16 16.75
N THR A 146 10.82 4.91 15.87
CA THR A 146 10.71 6.38 15.79
C THR A 146 10.62 6.96 14.38
N LYS A 147 10.69 6.14 13.32
CA LYS A 147 10.78 6.60 11.92
C LYS A 147 9.42 6.56 11.21
N ASP A 148 8.71 7.70 11.20
CA ASP A 148 7.34 7.87 10.69
C ASP A 148 6.41 6.66 10.99
N PRO A 149 6.23 6.30 12.28
CA PRO A 149 5.52 5.10 12.68
C PRO A 149 4.02 5.21 12.37
N LYS A 150 3.45 4.12 11.83
CA LYS A 150 2.02 3.97 11.56
C LYS A 150 1.53 2.63 12.07
N LEU A 151 0.41 2.66 12.79
CA LEU A 151 -0.23 1.45 13.30
C LEU A 151 -1.05 0.78 12.19
N LEU A 152 -0.69 -0.46 11.88
CA LEU A 152 -1.53 -1.43 11.20
C LEU A 152 -2.28 -2.24 12.26
N ASN A 153 -3.51 -1.85 12.56
CA ASN A 153 -4.44 -2.74 13.23
C ASN A 153 -4.89 -3.82 12.25
N VAL A 154 -5.04 -5.06 12.71
CA VAL A 154 -5.57 -6.15 11.89
C VAL A 154 -6.91 -6.58 12.46
N ASP A 155 -7.98 -6.04 11.89
CA ASP A 155 -9.35 -6.39 12.22
C ASP A 155 -10.24 -6.44 10.94
N ASN A 156 -11.51 -6.05 11.04
CA ASN A 156 -12.44 -6.02 9.93
C ASN A 156 -12.59 -4.63 9.26
N GLN A 157 -11.87 -3.62 9.76
CA GLN A 157 -11.86 -2.24 9.27
C GLN A 157 -10.48 -1.89 8.72
N ASP A 158 -9.41 -2.28 9.44
CA ASP A 158 -8.03 -2.03 9.06
C ASP A 158 -7.34 -3.32 8.56
N ALA A 159 -6.75 -3.20 7.36
CA ALA A 159 -5.95 -4.24 6.72
C ALA A 159 -4.75 -3.67 5.93
N GLY A 160 -4.42 -2.39 6.11
CA GLY A 160 -3.26 -1.78 5.49
C GLY A 160 -2.89 -0.40 6.05
N VAL A 161 -1.63 -0.01 5.85
CA VAL A 161 -1.09 1.32 6.18
C VAL A 161 -0.59 2.02 4.93
N TYR A 162 -0.69 3.35 4.91
CA TYR A 162 -0.47 4.17 3.72
C TYR A 162 0.51 5.32 4.00
N TRP A 163 1.52 5.45 3.14
CA TRP A 163 2.41 6.60 3.06
C TRP A 163 2.14 7.33 1.75
N ASN A 164 1.57 8.52 1.85
CA ASN A 164 1.18 9.32 0.71
C ASN A 164 2.24 10.39 0.41
N THR A 165 2.26 10.89 -0.82
CA THR A 165 3.12 12.01 -1.26
C THR A 165 4.64 11.80 -1.12
N LEU A 166 5.10 10.54 -1.08
CA LEU A 166 6.52 10.19 -1.03
C LEU A 166 7.28 10.70 -2.27
N GLU A 167 8.55 11.06 -2.08
CA GLU A 167 9.38 11.64 -3.15
C GLU A 167 9.89 10.57 -4.12
N GLY A 168 10.02 10.92 -5.40
CA GLY A 168 10.87 10.17 -6.34
C GLY A 168 12.36 10.45 -6.12
N GLU A 169 13.22 9.75 -6.86
CA GLU A 169 14.70 9.78 -6.75
C GLU A 169 15.23 9.34 -5.36
N LYS A 170 14.42 8.59 -4.62
CA LYS A 170 14.72 8.04 -3.30
C LYS A 170 14.53 6.53 -3.25
N VAL A 171 15.10 5.92 -2.23
CA VAL A 171 14.78 4.55 -1.81
C VAL A 171 13.96 4.65 -0.52
N HIS A 172 12.74 4.13 -0.53
CA HIS A 172 11.87 4.07 0.64
C HIS A 172 11.94 2.68 1.24
N CYS A 173 12.35 2.62 2.51
CA CYS A 173 12.50 1.40 3.27
C CYS A 173 11.35 1.30 4.27
N PHE A 174 10.69 0.16 4.32
CA PHE A 174 9.59 -0.08 5.27
C PHE A 174 9.89 -1.29 6.13
N GLY A 175 9.58 -1.17 7.41
CA GLY A 175 10.03 -2.12 8.41
C GLY A 175 9.30 -2.03 9.73
N ILE A 176 9.85 -2.70 10.72
CA ILE A 176 9.35 -2.77 12.09
C ILE A 176 10.53 -2.85 13.06
N GLY A 177 10.50 -2.08 14.14
CA GLY A 177 11.48 -2.10 15.21
C GLY A 177 11.41 -3.35 16.10
N VAL A 178 12.22 -3.35 17.17
CA VAL A 178 12.08 -4.33 18.27
C VAL A 178 10.84 -3.97 19.08
N THR A 179 10.05 -4.97 19.47
CA THR A 179 8.85 -4.73 20.26
C THR A 179 9.05 -5.29 21.66
N PRO A 180 9.22 -4.44 22.69
CA PRO A 180 9.54 -4.89 24.03
C PRO A 180 8.36 -5.65 24.64
N SER A 181 8.63 -6.84 25.17
CA SER A 181 7.66 -7.61 25.93
C SER A 181 7.70 -7.22 27.42
N PRO A 182 6.56 -7.14 28.14
CA PRO A 182 5.18 -7.21 27.68
C PRO A 182 4.41 -5.89 27.89
N VAL A 183 3.32 -5.72 27.14
CA VAL A 183 2.27 -4.70 27.32
C VAL A 183 2.67 -3.26 26.94
N ASP A 184 2.69 -3.00 25.64
CA ASP A 184 2.40 -1.67 25.10
C ASP A 184 1.27 -1.77 24.05
N TYR A 185 0.18 -1.04 24.28
CA TYR A 185 -0.97 -0.97 23.37
C TYR A 185 -0.87 0.20 22.37
N SER A 186 0.10 1.09 22.55
CA SER A 186 0.32 2.27 21.71
C SER A 186 1.24 2.01 20.52
N THR A 187 1.99 0.90 20.55
CA THR A 187 2.94 0.48 19.51
C THR A 187 2.53 -0.90 18.94
N THR A 188 3.47 -1.82 18.71
CA THR A 188 3.14 -3.19 18.24
C THR A 188 2.60 -4.06 19.37
N PHE A 189 1.41 -4.63 19.19
CA PHE A 189 0.73 -5.46 20.18
C PHE A 189 0.29 -6.80 19.57
N LEU A 190 0.82 -7.90 20.11
CA LEU A 190 0.67 -9.25 19.56
C LEU A 190 0.16 -10.22 20.62
N ARG A 191 -0.99 -10.86 20.35
CA ARG A 191 -1.61 -11.80 21.29
C ARG A 191 -2.26 -12.98 20.58
N SER A 192 -1.97 -14.19 21.03
CA SER A 192 -2.68 -15.41 20.61
C SER A 192 -3.96 -15.62 21.42
N ALA A 193 -4.92 -16.35 20.83
CA ALA A 193 -6.18 -16.71 21.48
C ALA A 193 -6.01 -17.81 22.54
N GLN A 194 -4.95 -18.61 22.45
CA GLN A 194 -4.67 -19.79 23.28
C GLN A 194 -3.24 -19.71 23.83
N ASP A 195 -2.89 -20.56 24.79
CA ASP A 195 -1.51 -20.67 25.34
C ASP A 195 -0.52 -21.36 24.37
N THR A 196 -0.77 -21.23 23.08
CA THR A 196 0.00 -21.73 21.95
C THR A 196 0.12 -20.64 20.88
N PRO A 197 1.25 -20.56 20.15
CA PRO A 197 1.38 -19.65 19.01
C PRO A 197 0.34 -19.94 17.91
N PRO A 198 -0.09 -18.92 17.15
CA PRO A 198 -0.92 -19.10 15.95
C PRO A 198 -0.19 -19.95 14.91
N SER A 199 -0.94 -20.76 14.16
CA SER A 199 -0.41 -21.61 13.08
C SER A 199 -0.42 -20.90 11.71
N VAL A 200 -1.16 -19.80 11.56
CA VAL A 200 -1.21 -18.97 10.35
C VAL A 200 -0.74 -17.57 10.69
N PHE A 201 0.27 -17.09 9.95
CA PHE A 201 0.91 -15.79 10.16
C PHE A 201 0.49 -14.78 9.08
N PRO A 202 0.54 -13.47 9.37
CA PRO A 202 0.18 -12.43 8.41
C PRO A 202 1.12 -12.38 7.20
N SER A 203 0.53 -12.25 6.01
CA SER A 203 1.20 -12.18 4.72
C SER A 203 0.98 -10.80 4.10
N PHE A 204 2.05 -10.03 3.90
CA PHE A 204 1.98 -8.65 3.45
C PHE A 204 2.34 -8.49 1.98
N VAL A 205 1.78 -7.47 1.33
CA VAL A 205 2.21 -6.96 0.03
C VAL A 205 2.44 -5.45 0.12
N ALA A 206 3.50 -4.96 -0.51
CA ALA A 206 3.70 -3.54 -0.73
C ALA A 206 3.23 -3.16 -2.14
N THR A 207 2.44 -2.09 -2.24
CA THR A 207 1.95 -1.53 -3.52
C THR A 207 2.47 -0.12 -3.69
N VAL A 208 2.78 0.27 -4.92
CA VAL A 208 3.26 1.62 -5.26
C VAL A 208 2.39 2.18 -6.37
N ASP A 209 1.79 3.33 -6.13
CA ASP A 209 1.04 4.09 -7.11
C ASP A 209 1.56 5.54 -7.17
N ARG A 210 1.20 6.24 -8.25
CA ARG A 210 1.59 7.64 -8.43
C ARG A 210 0.51 8.54 -7.84
N ALA A 211 0.88 9.41 -6.91
CA ALA A 211 0.01 10.46 -6.40
C ALA A 211 -0.31 11.50 -7.50
N LEU A 212 -1.54 12.00 -7.46
CA LEU A 212 -2.12 12.97 -8.41
C LEU A 212 -1.74 14.42 -8.07
#